data_AF-A0A941FIG7-F1
#
_entry.id   AF-A0A941FIG7-F1
#
_cell.length_a   1.000
_cell.length_b   1.000
_cell.length_c   1.000
_cell.angle_alpha   90.00
_cell.angle_beta   90.00
_cell.angle_gamma   90.00
#
_symmetry.space_group_name_H-M   'P 1'
#
loop_
_entity.id
_entity.type
_entity.pdbx_description
1 polymer ?
#
loop_
_entity_poly.entity_id
_entity_poly.type
_entity_poly.pdbx_seq_one_letter_code
_entity_poly.pdbx_strand_id
1 'polypeptide(L)'
;MSTNLGASVPVVDVLRARYARRLPASLGDLAGPVQGPVELRLHVAWSGLRTYDLDRPRQRMSLYRTVLAEGQRADLVAFLNRDLLLAQWPDLRTLISTHIRVVWEEAFSELVRSWNVP
;
A
#
# COMPACT_ATOMS: atom_id res chain seq x y z
N MET A 1 38.87 -1.53 24.06
CA MET A 1 38.13 -0.29 24.37
C MET A 1 38.14 0.55 23.11
N SER A 2 37.10 0.49 22.27
CA SER A 2 35.94 1.42 22.26
C SER A 2 36.10 2.34 21.03
N THR A 3 35.15 2.61 20.13
CA THR A 3 33.77 2.15 19.91
C THR A 3 33.32 2.60 18.52
N ASN A 4 32.52 1.75 17.87
CA ASN A 4 31.45 2.00 16.88
C ASN A 4 31.66 2.83 15.60
N LEU A 5 31.58 2.08 14.50
CA LEU A 5 31.30 2.48 13.12
C LEU A 5 29.84 2.99 13.03
N GLY A 6 29.64 4.30 13.19
CA GLY A 6 28.33 4.94 12.95
C GLY A 6 28.06 5.08 11.45
N ALA A 7 27.80 3.98 10.75
CA ALA A 7 27.33 4.05 9.37
C ALA A 7 25.93 4.70 9.38
N SER A 8 25.80 5.90 8.79
CA SER A 8 24.51 6.54 8.58
C SER A 8 23.67 5.65 7.66
N VAL A 9 22.56 5.12 8.18
CA VAL A 9 21.63 4.31 7.38
C VAL A 9 21.09 5.20 6.25
N PRO A 10 21.26 4.81 4.97
CA PRO A 10 20.72 5.58 3.85
C PRO A 10 19.22 5.85 4.04
N VAL A 11 18.77 7.06 3.72
CA VAL A 11 17.35 7.46 3.81
C VAL A 11 16.42 6.46 3.11
N VAL A 12 16.91 5.85 2.02
CA VAL A 12 16.20 4.83 1.25
C VAL A 12 15.85 3.59 2.10
N ASP A 13 16.76 3.16 2.96
CA ASP A 13 16.60 1.98 3.81
C ASP A 13 15.66 2.28 4.97
N VAL A 14 15.73 3.51 5.50
CA VAL A 14 14.77 4.00 6.50
C VAL A 14 13.35 4.02 5.93
N LEU A 15 13.17 4.50 4.70
CA LEU A 15 11.86 4.53 4.03
C LEU A 15 11.34 3.12 3.75
N ARG A 16 12.18 2.23 3.18
CA ARG A 16 11.82 0.82 2.97
C ARG A 16 11.41 0.14 4.27
N ALA A 17 12.19 0.30 5.33
CA ALA A 17 11.88 -0.25 6.65
C ALA A 17 10.56 0.31 7.22
N ARG A 18 10.27 1.60 7.00
CA ARG A 18 8.98 2.21 7.39
C ARG A 18 7.80 1.56 6.68
N TYR A 19 7.89 1.32 5.37
CA TYR A 19 6.82 0.64 4.64
C TYR A 19 6.71 -0.84 5.01
N ALA A 20 7.85 -1.53 5.17
CA ALA A 20 7.87 -2.95 5.54
C ALA A 20 7.19 -3.21 6.89
N ARG A 21 7.40 -2.34 7.89
CA ARG A 21 6.73 -2.45 9.21
C ARG A 21 5.20 -2.37 9.15
N ARG A 22 4.64 -1.81 8.08
CA ARG A 22 3.19 -1.65 7.91
C ARG A 22 2.55 -2.84 7.19
N LEU A 23 3.32 -3.66 6.47
CA LEU A 23 2.79 -4.77 5.67
C LEU A 23 1.84 -5.65 6.50
N PRO A 24 0.71 -6.11 5.95
CA PRO A 24 -0.08 -7.17 6.57
C PRO A 24 0.74 -8.47 6.63
N ALA A 25 0.30 -9.47 7.41
CA ALA A 25 1.01 -10.75 7.46
C ALA A 25 0.81 -11.52 6.16
N SER A 26 -0.35 -11.37 5.52
CA SER A 26 -0.66 -11.92 4.21
C SER A 26 -1.53 -10.96 3.39
N LEU A 27 -1.57 -11.13 2.06
CA LEU A 27 -2.60 -10.47 1.25
C LEU A 27 -4.02 -10.95 1.60
N GLY A 28 -4.17 -12.14 2.19
CA GLY A 28 -5.46 -12.66 2.66
C GLY A 28 -6.06 -11.86 3.81
N ASP A 29 -5.24 -11.10 4.54
CA ASP A 29 -5.71 -10.23 5.63
C ASP A 29 -6.42 -8.97 5.09
N LEU A 30 -6.29 -8.67 3.79
CA LEU A 30 -6.87 -7.49 3.16
C LEU A 30 -8.37 -7.72 2.88
N ALA A 31 -9.19 -7.37 3.86
CA ALA A 31 -10.63 -7.62 3.90
C ALA A 31 -11.48 -6.34 3.75
N GLY A 32 -10.89 -5.28 3.18
CA GLY A 32 -11.57 -4.01 2.98
C GLY A 32 -12.78 -4.09 2.03
N PRO A 33 -13.60 -3.03 1.98
CA PRO A 33 -14.78 -2.97 1.13
C PRO A 33 -14.43 -3.11 -0.36
N VAL A 34 -15.35 -3.68 -1.14
CA VAL A 34 -15.16 -3.92 -2.58
C VAL A 34 -15.96 -2.98 -3.48
N GLN A 35 -16.99 -2.32 -2.94
CA GLN A 35 -17.95 -1.50 -3.68
C GLN A 35 -18.54 -0.41 -2.78
N GLY A 36 -19.22 0.56 -3.39
CA GLY A 36 -19.89 1.65 -2.69
C GLY A 36 -18.95 2.66 -2.03
N PRO A 37 -19.51 3.60 -1.26
CA PRO A 37 -18.75 4.68 -0.63
C PRO A 37 -17.92 4.19 0.57
N VAL A 38 -16.66 4.63 0.62
CA VAL A 38 -15.72 4.38 1.71
C VAL A 38 -15.12 5.69 2.19
N GLU A 39 -15.29 5.99 3.48
CA GLU A 39 -14.63 7.13 4.12
C GLU A 39 -13.31 6.72 4.77
N LEU A 40 -12.20 7.35 4.37
CA LEU A 40 -10.89 7.14 4.99
C LEU A 40 -10.79 7.88 6.33
N ARG A 41 -10.10 7.24 7.29
CA ARG A 41 -9.75 7.87 8.57
C ARG A 41 -8.92 9.13 8.34
N LEU A 42 -9.11 10.12 9.21
CA LEU A 42 -8.50 11.45 9.06
C LEU A 42 -6.97 11.40 8.94
N HIS A 43 -6.30 10.49 9.66
CA HIS A 43 -4.84 10.37 9.59
C HIS A 43 -4.33 9.79 8.27
N VAL A 44 -5.20 9.15 7.48
CA VAL A 44 -4.88 8.58 6.16
C VAL A 44 -5.12 9.61 5.06
N ALA A 45 -6.16 10.45 5.17
CA ALA A 45 -6.47 11.51 4.22
C ALA A 45 -6.89 12.79 4.96
N TRP A 46 -6.04 13.82 4.91
CA TRP A 46 -6.26 15.10 5.59
C TRP A 46 -7.05 16.06 4.68
N SER A 47 -8.07 16.71 5.26
CA SER A 47 -8.92 17.83 4.78
C SER A 47 -9.37 17.95 3.30
N GLY A 48 -9.10 16.95 2.45
CA GLY A 48 -9.56 16.88 1.07
C GLY A 48 -10.72 15.90 0.87
N LEU A 49 -10.77 15.25 -0.31
CA LEU A 49 -11.68 14.14 -0.57
C LEU A 49 -11.37 12.98 0.38
N ARG A 50 -12.26 12.70 1.33
CA ARG A 50 -12.12 11.59 2.29
C ARG A 50 -13.06 10.43 1.99
N THR A 51 -14.10 10.66 1.21
CA THR A 51 -15.05 9.63 0.77
C THR A 51 -14.79 9.27 -0.68
N TYR A 52 -14.54 7.99 -0.93
CA TYR A 52 -14.25 7.44 -2.25
C TYR A 52 -15.33 6.42 -2.60
N ASP A 53 -15.92 6.55 -3.77
CA ASP A 53 -16.86 5.57 -4.30
C ASP A 53 -16.10 4.47 -5.06
N LEU A 54 -16.08 3.26 -4.50
CA LEU A 54 -15.38 2.13 -5.07
C LEU A 54 -16.03 1.60 -6.36
N ASP A 55 -17.27 1.97 -6.65
CA ASP A 55 -17.92 1.67 -7.93
C ASP A 55 -17.37 2.52 -9.08
N ARG A 56 -16.65 3.61 -8.76
CA ARG A 56 -15.95 4.44 -9.75
C ARG A 56 -14.47 4.05 -9.82
N PRO A 57 -13.99 3.46 -10.94
CA PRO A 57 -12.62 2.95 -11.05
C PRO A 57 -11.52 3.97 -10.70
N ARG A 58 -11.69 5.24 -11.11
CA ARG A 58 -10.73 6.30 -10.79
C ARG A 58 -10.67 6.62 -9.28
N GLN A 59 -11.81 6.59 -8.59
CA GLN A 59 -11.85 6.83 -7.15
C GLN A 59 -11.32 5.63 -6.36
N ARG A 60 -11.65 4.40 -6.78
CA ARG A 60 -11.06 3.18 -6.24
C ARG A 60 -9.53 3.18 -6.35
N MET A 61 -8.99 3.50 -7.53
CA MET A 61 -7.55 3.64 -7.74
C MET A 61 -6.93 4.71 -6.83
N SER A 62 -7.59 5.86 -6.69
CA SER A 62 -7.15 6.95 -5.81
C SER A 62 -7.11 6.52 -4.33
N LEU A 63 -8.15 5.82 -3.85
CA LEU A 63 -8.18 5.28 -2.49
C LEU A 63 -7.00 4.33 -2.24
N TYR A 64 -6.73 3.40 -3.17
CA TYR A 64 -5.66 2.41 -3.01
C TYR A 64 -4.29 3.08 -2.96
N ARG A 65 -4.05 4.09 -3.81
CA ARG A 65 -2.83 4.91 -3.78
C ARG A 65 -2.65 5.61 -2.42
N THR A 66 -3.69 6.27 -1.94
CA THR A 66 -3.64 7.02 -0.67
C THR A 66 -3.39 6.09 0.51
N VAL A 67 -4.12 4.98 0.59
CA VAL A 67 -3.98 4.00 1.69
C VAL A 67 -2.59 3.35 1.68
N LEU A 68 -2.01 3.03 0.53
CA LEU A 68 -0.66 2.49 0.43
C LEU A 68 0.43 3.49 0.87
N ALA A 69 0.26 4.77 0.57
CA ALA A 69 1.22 5.81 0.93
C ALA A 69 1.14 6.16 2.43
N GLU A 70 -0.07 6.39 2.93
CA GLU A 70 -0.30 7.04 4.23
C GLU A 70 -0.71 6.07 5.34
N GLY A 71 -1.36 4.96 4.98
CA GLY A 71 -1.94 4.01 5.92
C GLY A 71 -0.92 3.35 6.84
N GLN A 72 -1.36 3.01 8.06
CA GLN A 72 -0.70 2.01 8.90
C GLN A 72 -1.29 0.61 8.62
N ARG A 73 -0.69 -0.44 9.19
CA ARG A 73 -1.13 -1.83 8.99
C ARG A 73 -2.64 -2.02 9.14
N ALA A 74 -3.22 -1.46 10.20
CA ALA A 74 -4.65 -1.56 10.46
C ALA A 74 -5.51 -0.87 9.38
N ASP A 75 -5.00 0.19 8.75
CA ASP A 75 -5.68 0.88 7.65
C ASP A 75 -5.56 0.07 6.35
N LEU A 76 -4.39 -0.52 6.08
CA LEU A 76 -4.20 -1.41 4.94
C LEU A 76 -5.20 -2.57 4.98
N VAL A 77 -5.29 -3.25 6.12
CA VAL A 77 -6.21 -4.37 6.36
C VAL A 77 -7.68 -3.93 6.25
N ALA A 78 -8.02 -2.75 6.76
CA ALA A 78 -9.39 -2.27 6.79
C ALA A 78 -9.89 -1.69 5.45
N PHE A 79 -9.01 -1.15 4.61
CA PHE A 79 -9.40 -0.41 3.41
C PHE A 79 -8.98 -1.06 2.10
N LEU A 80 -8.01 -1.96 2.10
CA LEU A 80 -7.62 -2.70 0.89
C LEU A 80 -8.31 -4.06 0.88
N ASN A 81 -8.70 -4.49 -0.31
CA ASN A 81 -9.19 -5.82 -0.58
C ASN A 81 -8.16 -6.57 -1.45
N ARG A 82 -7.91 -7.84 -1.13
CA ARG A 82 -6.96 -8.69 -1.85
C ARG A 82 -7.18 -8.71 -3.37
N ASP A 83 -8.38 -9.06 -3.81
CA ASP A 83 -8.65 -9.34 -5.22
C ASP A 83 -8.64 -8.06 -6.03
N LEU A 84 -9.18 -6.98 -5.46
CA LEU A 84 -9.09 -5.65 -6.05
C LEU A 84 -7.66 -5.12 -6.09
N LEU A 85 -6.82 -5.41 -5.09
CA LEU A 85 -5.41 -5.04 -5.12
C LEU A 85 -4.69 -5.77 -6.25
N LEU A 86 -4.88 -7.09 -6.36
CA LEU A 86 -4.25 -7.91 -7.41
C LEU A 86 -4.67 -7.46 -8.81
N ALA A 87 -5.97 -7.20 -9.01
CA ALA A 87 -6.51 -6.74 -10.28
C ALA A 87 -6.01 -5.34 -10.68
N GLN A 88 -5.81 -4.44 -9.71
CA GLN A 88 -5.36 -3.07 -9.98
C GLN A 88 -3.84 -2.93 -10.00
N TRP A 89 -3.08 -3.91 -9.47
CA TRP A 89 -1.64 -3.82 -9.31
C TRP A 89 -0.86 -3.45 -10.59
N PRO A 90 -1.18 -3.98 -11.79
CA PRO A 90 -0.47 -3.64 -13.02
C PRO A 90 -0.41 -2.14 -13.29
N ASP A 91 -1.50 -1.42 -13.06
CA ASP A 91 -1.59 0.04 -13.20
C ASP A 91 -1.07 0.74 -11.94
N LEU A 92 -1.53 0.31 -10.76
CA LEU A 92 -1.23 0.93 -9.47
C LEU A 92 0.27 1.01 -9.18
N ARG A 93 1.04 -0.02 -9.54
CA ARG A 93 2.50 -0.06 -9.32
C ARG A 93 3.26 1.03 -10.09
N THR A 94 2.68 1.56 -11.16
CA THR A 94 3.24 2.70 -11.94
C THR A 94 2.93 4.05 -11.30
N LEU A 95 1.97 4.06 -10.38
CA LEU A 95 1.35 5.23 -9.79
C LEU A 95 1.77 5.48 -8.33
N ILE A 96 2.56 4.59 -7.74
CA ILE A 96 3.04 4.67 -6.36
C ILE A 96 4.56 4.83 -6.29
N SER A 97 5.09 5.20 -5.13
CA SER A 97 6.53 5.28 -4.88
C SER A 97 7.21 3.94 -5.15
N THR A 98 8.40 3.97 -5.78
CA THR A 98 9.27 2.80 -5.96
C THR A 98 9.53 2.05 -4.65
N HIS A 99 9.61 2.73 -3.51
CA HIS A 99 9.83 2.06 -2.22
C HIS A 99 8.64 1.22 -1.78
N ILE A 100 7.41 1.70 -2.00
CA ILE A 100 6.19 0.94 -1.71
C ILE A 100 6.13 -0.25 -2.67
N ARG A 101 6.31 -0.01 -3.97
CA ARG A 101 6.27 -1.07 -4.99
C ARG A 101 7.21 -2.21 -4.64
N VAL A 102 8.49 -1.90 -4.41
CA VAL A 102 9.50 -2.93 -4.15
C VAL A 102 9.22 -3.70 -2.86
N VAL A 103 8.87 -3.00 -1.76
CA VAL A 103 8.55 -3.64 -0.49
C VAL A 103 7.36 -4.60 -0.61
N TRP A 104 6.33 -4.23 -1.37
CA TRP A 104 5.15 -5.07 -1.56
C TRP A 104 5.41 -6.24 -2.53
N GLU A 105 6.13 -6.03 -3.63
CA GLU A 105 6.46 -7.09 -4.60
C GLU A 105 7.44 -8.12 -4.02
N GLU A 106 8.39 -7.68 -3.17
CA GLU A 106 9.30 -8.59 -2.44
C GLU A 106 8.54 -9.42 -1.38
N ALA A 107 7.56 -8.83 -0.71
CA ALA A 107 6.79 -9.51 0.33
C ALA A 107 5.71 -10.44 -0.23
N PHE A 108 5.10 -10.11 -1.37
CA PHE A 108 3.93 -10.79 -1.90
C PHE A 108 4.09 -11.16 -3.37
N SER A 109 4.51 -12.41 -3.60
CA SER A 109 4.75 -12.96 -4.94
C SER A 109 3.51 -12.91 -5.88
N GLU A 110 2.29 -12.91 -5.32
CA GLU A 110 1.04 -12.78 -6.06
C GLU A 110 0.96 -11.48 -6.86
N LEU A 111 1.54 -10.38 -6.36
CA LEU A 111 1.53 -9.08 -7.05
C LEU A 111 2.42 -9.09 -8.29
N VAL A 112 3.48 -9.89 -8.28
CA VAL A 112 4.35 -10.06 -9.46
C VAL A 112 3.68 -10.99 -10.46
N ARG A 113 2.98 -12.03 -9.99
CA ARG A 113 2.25 -12.97 -10.87
C ARG A 113 1.03 -12.32 -11.53
N SER A 114 0.34 -11.38 -10.87
CA SER A 114 -0.92 -10.84 -11.38
C SER A 114 -0.80 -9.99 -12.65
N TRP A 115 0.40 -9.50 -12.99
CA TRP A 115 0.64 -8.76 -14.24
C TRP A 115 1.38 -9.57 -15.31
N ASN A 116 1.81 -10.80 -14.99
CA ASN A 116 2.56 -11.67 -15.90
C ASN A 116 1.63 -12.63 -16.67
N VAL A 117 0.56 -12.08 -17.23
CA VAL A 117 -0.28 -12.78 -18.22
C VAL A 117 0.37 -12.57 -19.59
N PRO A 118 0.73 -13.63 -20.34
CA PRO A 118 1.25 -13.49 -21.70
C PRO A 118 0.26 -12.82 -22.66
#